data_AF-A0AAX3UCL4-F1
#
_entry.id   AF-A0AAX3UCL4-F1
#
_cell.length_a   1.000
_cell.length_b   1.000
_cell.length_c   1.000
_cell.angle_alpha   90.00
_cell.angle_beta   90.00
_cell.angle_gamma   90.00
#
_symmetry.space_group_name_H-M   'P 1'
#
loop_
_entity.id
_entity.type
_entity.pdbx_description
1 polymer ?
#
loop_
_entity_poly.entity_id
_entity_poly.type
_entity_poly.pdbx_seq_one_letter_code
_entity_poly.pdbx_strand_id
1 'polypeptide(L)'
;MKSRKILTSLLAAASAIAMFSSVPTTVSAASNSSKVVAAKADKAVTIKKIPRLSKWGYVVTVNSDSQPISLGKANYRKMLKDSEFRSKNTISPRKVKNVRFKVVRIAYAKRHNGALLYLITSKNNKYSTWTTNPSMKYYAFNSKALRGVTKPLNRISNRATAQFPTYENQKVSKKARDIRIKRNKRDFKLAVKAAKKLKGQQRKFVLASLKQAKKDGYITKLSLPLAYNILLWGIDQ
;
A
#
# COMPACT_ATOMS: atom_id res chain seq x y z
N MET A 1 -42.40 -18.49 56.15
CA MET A 1 -41.66 -17.29 55.70
C MET A 1 -40.34 -17.25 56.44
N LYS A 2 -39.23 -17.57 55.76
CA LYS A 2 -37.88 -17.63 56.32
C LYS A 2 -36.89 -16.98 55.35
N SER A 3 -35.89 -16.36 55.97
CA SER A 3 -34.86 -15.41 55.54
C SER A 3 -34.00 -15.79 54.32
N ARG A 4 -33.38 -14.77 53.70
CA ARG A 4 -31.91 -14.55 53.73
C ARG A 4 -31.51 -13.20 53.12
N LYS A 5 -30.69 -12.45 53.85
CA LYS A 5 -29.98 -11.24 53.44
C LYS A 5 -28.85 -11.63 52.48
N ILE A 6 -28.64 -10.89 51.39
CA ILE A 6 -27.35 -10.86 50.68
C ILE A 6 -27.04 -9.42 50.24
N LEU A 7 -25.98 -8.88 50.83
CA LEU A 7 -25.19 -7.75 50.37
C LEU A 7 -24.34 -8.21 49.18
N THR A 8 -24.33 -7.47 48.07
CA THR A 8 -23.23 -7.59 47.09
C THR A 8 -22.85 -6.25 46.49
N SER A 9 -21.53 -6.06 46.54
CA SER A 9 -20.71 -4.89 46.28
C SER A 9 -20.46 -4.64 44.79
N LEU A 10 -20.21 -3.36 44.53
CA LEU A 10 -19.55 -2.80 43.34
C LEU A 10 -18.29 -3.60 42.96
N LEU A 11 -18.17 -4.03 41.70
CA LEU A 11 -16.91 -4.54 41.14
C LEU A 11 -16.55 -3.77 39.87
N ALA A 12 -15.44 -3.04 39.93
CA ALA A 12 -14.77 -2.46 38.79
C ALA A 12 -14.05 -3.57 38.01
N ALA A 13 -14.39 -3.74 36.72
CA ALA A 13 -13.69 -4.65 35.83
C ALA A 13 -12.53 -3.92 35.15
N ALA A 14 -11.33 -4.10 35.69
CA ALA A 14 -10.08 -3.98 34.94
C ALA A 14 -9.67 -5.40 34.54
N SER A 15 -9.68 -5.71 33.24
CA SER A 15 -9.16 -6.97 32.71
C SER A 15 -7.95 -6.74 31.81
N ALA A 16 -6.85 -7.32 32.26
CA ALA A 16 -5.58 -7.46 31.59
C ALA A 16 -5.67 -8.42 30.40
N ILE A 17 -4.81 -8.20 29.39
CA ILE A 17 -4.44 -9.23 28.42
C ILE A 17 -2.92 -9.34 28.44
N ALA A 18 -2.43 -10.39 29.09
CA ALA A 18 -1.12 -10.97 28.83
C ALA A 18 -1.36 -12.41 28.37
N MET A 19 -1.07 -12.70 27.10
CA MET A 19 -0.71 -14.03 26.62
C MET A 19 0.21 -13.87 25.42
N PHE A 20 1.47 -14.27 25.58
CA PHE A 20 2.14 -15.34 24.84
C PHE A 20 3.57 -15.47 25.38
N SER A 21 3.70 -16.28 26.43
CA SER A 21 4.98 -16.81 26.93
C SER A 21 5.30 -18.08 26.15
N SER A 22 6.32 -18.05 25.29
CA SER A 22 6.99 -19.27 24.82
C SER A 22 8.16 -19.56 25.75
N VAL A 23 8.14 -20.72 26.40
CA VAL A 23 9.23 -21.24 27.23
C VAL A 23 10.50 -21.40 26.38
N PRO A 24 11.68 -20.92 26.82
CA PRO A 24 12.94 -21.28 26.20
C PRO A 24 13.43 -22.61 26.77
N THR A 25 13.60 -23.62 25.92
CA THR A 25 14.40 -24.81 26.24
C THR A 25 15.87 -24.39 26.31
N THR A 26 16.46 -24.50 27.49
CA THR A 26 17.90 -24.29 27.72
C THR A 26 18.69 -25.44 27.12
N VAL A 27 19.52 -25.16 26.12
CA VAL A 27 20.63 -26.05 25.73
C VAL A 27 21.91 -25.27 26.01
N SER A 28 22.64 -25.70 27.03
CA SER A 28 23.96 -25.16 27.36
C SER A 28 24.96 -25.56 26.29
N ALA A 29 25.53 -24.58 25.59
CA ALA A 29 26.70 -24.76 24.75
C ALA A 29 27.83 -23.87 25.28
N ALA A 30 28.96 -24.51 25.53
CA ALA A 30 30.15 -23.95 26.17
C ALA A 30 30.69 -22.69 25.47
N SER A 31 31.26 -21.80 26.29
CA SER A 31 31.90 -20.56 25.87
C SER A 31 33.12 -20.84 24.99
N ASN A 32 33.03 -20.51 23.71
CA ASN A 32 34.20 -20.20 22.89
C ASN A 32 34.11 -18.73 22.49
N SER A 33 35.01 -17.94 23.05
CA SER A 33 35.20 -16.50 22.81
C SER A 33 35.63 -16.23 21.38
N SER A 34 34.69 -16.37 20.45
CA SER A 34 34.80 -15.76 19.13
C SER A 34 34.14 -14.41 19.23
N LYS A 35 34.93 -13.34 19.03
CA LYS A 35 34.43 -11.99 18.77
C LYS A 35 33.34 -12.13 17.70
N VAL A 36 32.07 -12.07 18.11
CA VAL A 36 30.98 -11.83 17.18
C VAL A 36 31.19 -10.41 16.72
N VAL A 37 31.98 -10.26 15.66
CA VAL A 37 31.86 -9.09 14.78
C VAL A 37 30.42 -9.16 14.35
N ALA A 38 29.56 -8.36 14.98
CA ALA A 38 28.20 -8.15 14.53
C ALA A 38 28.33 -7.82 13.05
N ALA A 39 28.01 -8.78 12.19
CA ALA A 39 28.05 -8.59 10.76
C ALA A 39 27.19 -7.35 10.52
N LYS A 40 27.83 -6.26 10.06
CA LYS A 40 27.14 -5.03 9.71
C LYS A 40 26.08 -5.45 8.69
N ALA A 41 24.84 -5.61 9.14
CA ALA A 41 23.73 -5.86 8.24
C ALA A 41 23.75 -4.70 7.25
N ASP A 42 24.00 -4.99 5.98
CA ASP A 42 24.13 -3.97 4.93
C ASP A 42 22.92 -3.05 4.99
N LYS A 43 23.14 -1.85 5.54
CA LYS A 43 22.15 -0.78 5.74
C LYS A 43 21.80 -0.08 4.43
N ALA A 44 22.13 -0.66 3.28
CA ALA A 44 22.10 0.02 2.00
C ALA A 44 20.66 0.14 1.46
N VAL A 45 19.83 0.97 2.11
CA VAL A 45 18.59 1.46 1.51
C VAL A 45 18.96 2.29 0.29
N THR A 46 18.59 1.79 -0.89
CA THR A 46 18.91 2.48 -2.14
C THR A 46 17.77 3.42 -2.51
N ILE A 47 18.03 4.73 -2.48
CA ILE A 47 17.07 5.76 -2.90
C ILE A 47 17.28 6.10 -4.37
N LYS A 48 16.32 5.75 -5.22
CA LYS A 48 16.37 6.02 -6.66
C LYS A 48 15.32 7.03 -7.08
N LYS A 49 15.64 7.83 -8.11
CA LYS A 49 14.62 8.62 -8.83
C LYS A 49 13.71 7.64 -9.58
N ILE A 50 12.42 8.01 -9.71
CA ILE A 50 11.47 7.25 -10.51
C ILE A 50 10.84 8.12 -11.62
N PRO A 51 11.56 8.31 -12.74
CA PRO A 51 11.10 9.20 -13.81
C PRO A 51 9.70 8.83 -14.30
N ARG A 52 9.41 7.54 -14.46
CA ARG A 52 8.12 7.03 -14.95
C ARG A 52 6.91 7.49 -14.12
N LEU A 53 6.98 7.43 -12.79
CA LEU A 53 5.89 7.89 -11.93
C LEU A 53 5.82 9.41 -11.85
N SER A 54 6.98 10.05 -11.89
CA SER A 54 7.08 11.51 -11.83
C SER A 54 6.44 12.21 -13.05
N LYS A 55 6.36 11.52 -14.20
CA LYS A 55 5.67 12.00 -15.42
C LYS A 55 4.16 12.17 -15.24
N TRP A 56 3.56 11.49 -14.27
CA TRP A 56 2.12 11.62 -13.99
C TRP A 56 1.76 12.87 -13.19
N GLY A 57 2.75 13.62 -12.70
CA GLY A 57 2.51 14.88 -11.99
C GLY A 57 1.87 14.70 -10.61
N TYR A 58 1.10 15.69 -10.19
CA TYR A 58 0.40 15.72 -8.90
C TYR A 58 -0.98 15.08 -9.02
N VAL A 59 -1.04 13.77 -8.86
CA VAL A 59 -2.27 12.98 -9.09
C VAL A 59 -2.59 12.00 -7.97
N VAL A 60 -1.81 11.99 -6.89
CA VAL A 60 -1.99 11.07 -5.76
C VAL A 60 -2.55 11.82 -4.57
N THR A 61 -3.42 11.15 -3.81
CA THR A 61 -3.85 11.56 -2.47
C THR A 61 -3.38 10.52 -1.46
N VAL A 62 -3.11 10.95 -0.22
CA VAL A 62 -2.77 10.06 0.89
C VAL A 62 -4.05 9.67 1.62
N ASN A 63 -4.27 8.38 1.83
CA ASN A 63 -5.50 7.82 2.41
C ASN A 63 -5.25 7.01 3.69
N SER A 64 -4.03 7.01 4.23
CA SER A 64 -3.70 6.27 5.46
C SER A 64 -3.46 7.24 6.62
N ASP A 65 -4.12 7.01 7.75
CA ASP A 65 -3.93 7.77 8.98
C ASP A 65 -2.64 7.41 9.73
N SER A 66 -2.06 6.25 9.43
CA SER A 66 -0.90 5.72 10.16
C SER A 66 0.42 6.41 9.81
N GLN A 67 0.43 7.29 8.81
CA GLN A 67 1.65 7.94 8.34
C GLN A 67 1.52 9.46 8.34
N PRO A 68 2.09 10.14 9.36
CA PRO A 68 2.05 11.59 9.44
C PRO A 68 2.80 12.24 8.26
N ILE A 69 2.32 13.39 7.80
CA ILE A 69 2.90 14.16 6.69
C ILE A 69 3.83 15.22 7.27
N SER A 70 5.08 15.27 6.79
CA SER A 70 6.03 16.29 7.21
C SER A 70 5.70 17.65 6.61
N LEU A 71 5.84 18.70 7.42
CA LEU A 71 5.60 20.09 7.03
C LEU A 71 6.91 20.80 6.70
N GLY A 72 6.97 21.49 5.56
CA GLY A 72 8.04 22.40 5.19
C GLY A 72 9.11 21.82 4.25
N LYS A 73 9.67 22.72 3.44
CA LYS A 73 10.65 22.39 2.38
C LYS A 73 11.96 21.82 2.93
N ALA A 74 12.35 22.23 4.14
CA ALA A 74 13.55 21.71 4.81
C ALA A 74 13.44 20.21 5.09
N ASN A 75 12.27 19.75 5.57
CA ASN A 75 12.01 18.33 5.81
C ASN A 75 12.01 17.52 4.52
N TYR A 76 11.38 18.04 3.46
CA TYR A 76 11.47 17.43 2.13
C TYR A 76 12.91 17.22 1.65
N ARG A 77 13.79 18.24 1.81
CA ARG A 77 15.21 18.13 1.42
C ARG A 77 15.96 17.04 2.19
N LYS A 78 15.64 16.82 3.47
CA LYS A 78 16.20 15.72 4.28
C LYS A 78 15.70 14.37 3.77
N MET A 79 14.40 14.25 3.50
CA MET A 79 13.77 13.02 2.98
C MET A 79 14.30 12.57 1.62
N LEU A 80 14.85 13.48 0.81
CA LEU A 80 15.50 13.11 -0.46
C LEU A 80 16.74 12.25 -0.30
N LYS A 81 17.37 12.30 0.88
CA LYS A 81 18.63 11.62 1.21
C LYS A 81 18.43 10.45 2.16
N ASP A 82 17.34 10.45 2.92
CA ASP A 82 17.06 9.47 3.97
C ASP A 82 15.57 9.07 3.95
N SER A 83 15.31 7.77 3.78
CA SER A 83 13.96 7.20 3.79
C SER A 83 13.39 7.01 5.19
N GLU A 84 14.23 6.96 6.21
CA GLU A 84 13.86 6.73 7.59
C GLU A 84 13.65 8.05 8.36
N PHE A 85 14.05 9.18 7.76
CA PHE A 85 13.89 10.51 8.34
C PHE A 85 12.45 10.75 8.83
N ARG A 86 12.34 11.10 10.13
CA ARG A 86 11.09 11.52 10.78
C ARG A 86 11.16 13.00 11.12
N SER A 87 10.19 13.76 10.61
CA SER A 87 10.03 15.18 10.98
C SER A 87 9.44 15.30 12.38
N LYS A 88 9.89 16.30 13.14
CA LYS A 88 9.23 16.74 14.39
C LYS A 88 7.93 17.50 14.10
N ASN A 89 7.89 18.26 13.00
CA ASN A 89 6.72 19.02 12.59
C ASN A 89 5.92 18.22 11.56
N THR A 90 4.80 17.67 11.99
CA THR A 90 3.94 16.84 11.15
C THR A 90 2.47 17.21 11.23
N ILE A 91 1.70 16.76 10.24
CA ILE A 91 0.26 16.91 10.18
C ILE A 91 -0.39 15.57 9.79
N SER A 92 -1.54 15.29 10.37
CA SER A 92 -2.33 14.13 9.98
C SER A 92 -2.82 14.26 8.53
N PRO A 93 -2.76 13.20 7.71
CA PRO A 93 -3.31 13.17 6.35
C PRO A 93 -4.75 13.67 6.24
N ARG A 94 -5.62 13.42 7.24
CA ARG A 94 -7.01 13.90 7.25
C ARG A 94 -7.14 15.42 7.20
N LYS A 95 -6.16 16.13 7.76
CA LYS A 95 -6.12 17.60 7.77
C LYS A 95 -5.57 18.17 6.46
N VAL A 96 -4.99 17.33 5.61
CA VAL A 96 -4.41 17.71 4.31
C VAL A 96 -5.42 17.42 3.18
N LYS A 97 -6.58 18.09 3.25
CA LYS A 97 -7.65 17.96 2.25
C LYS A 97 -7.25 18.65 0.94
N ASN A 98 -7.71 18.11 -0.19
CA ASN A 98 -7.55 18.69 -1.53
C ASN A 98 -6.10 18.89 -2.02
N VAL A 99 -5.11 18.36 -1.32
CA VAL A 99 -3.72 18.39 -1.77
C VAL A 99 -3.44 17.18 -2.66
N ARG A 100 -2.84 17.44 -3.81
CA ARG A 100 -2.33 16.40 -4.69
C ARG A 100 -0.82 16.28 -4.55
N PHE A 101 -0.37 15.04 -4.59
CA PHE A 101 1.01 14.67 -4.44
C PHE A 101 1.57 14.05 -5.71
N LYS A 102 2.87 14.25 -5.90
CA LYS A 102 3.68 13.63 -6.93
C LYS A 102 4.67 12.69 -6.27
N VAL A 103 4.84 11.51 -6.86
CA VAL A 103 5.88 10.56 -6.46
C VAL A 103 7.20 10.97 -7.08
N VAL A 104 8.24 11.10 -6.26
CA VAL A 104 9.55 11.66 -6.67
C VAL A 104 10.73 10.71 -6.48
N ARG A 105 10.69 9.85 -5.46
CA ARG A 105 11.71 8.85 -5.19
C ARG A 105 11.07 7.53 -4.78
N ILE A 106 11.82 6.46 -4.95
CA ILE A 106 11.53 5.15 -4.37
C ILE A 106 12.71 4.73 -3.51
N ALA A 107 12.42 4.03 -2.42
CA ALA A 107 13.42 3.40 -1.56
C ALA A 107 13.11 1.91 -1.46
N TYR A 108 14.17 1.11 -1.58
CA TYR A 108 14.15 -0.34 -1.40
C TYR A 108 14.86 -0.64 -0.08
N ALA A 109 14.14 -1.18 0.90
CA ALA A 109 14.74 -1.65 2.14
C ALA A 109 14.56 -3.16 2.27
N LYS A 110 15.65 -3.89 2.57
CA LYS A 110 15.56 -5.30 2.97
C LYS A 110 14.67 -5.51 4.22
N ARG A 111 14.55 -4.49 5.08
CA ARG A 111 13.79 -4.53 6.36
C ARG A 111 12.28 -4.26 6.28
N HIS A 112 11.72 -3.92 5.13
CA HIS A 112 10.27 -3.66 4.98
C HIS A 112 9.51 -4.85 4.38
N ASN A 113 9.94 -6.09 4.64
CA ASN A 113 9.36 -7.30 4.02
C ASN A 113 9.27 -7.21 2.48
N GLY A 114 10.23 -6.53 1.84
CA GLY A 114 10.25 -6.29 0.39
C GLY A 114 9.30 -5.20 -0.11
N ALA A 115 8.56 -4.48 0.75
CA ALA A 115 7.65 -3.42 0.34
C ALA A 115 8.41 -2.15 -0.09
N LEU A 116 8.02 -1.62 -1.25
CA LEU A 116 8.56 -0.36 -1.79
C LEU A 116 8.03 0.84 -1.01
N LEU A 117 8.93 1.72 -0.60
CA LEU A 117 8.59 3.04 -0.10
C LEU A 117 8.66 4.08 -1.22
N TYR A 118 7.72 5.02 -1.20
CA TYR A 118 7.56 6.10 -2.17
C TYR A 118 7.65 7.42 -1.45
N LEU A 119 8.59 8.27 -1.86
CA LEU A 119 8.60 9.66 -1.43
C LEU A 119 7.62 10.42 -2.28
N ILE A 120 6.65 11.04 -1.62
CA ILE A 120 5.68 11.91 -2.25
C ILE A 120 5.83 13.33 -1.75
N THR A 121 5.52 14.30 -2.61
CA THR A 121 5.56 15.73 -2.28
C THR A 121 4.43 16.49 -2.97
N SER A 122 4.01 17.59 -2.34
CA SER A 122 3.07 18.57 -2.90
C SER A 122 3.78 19.60 -3.80
N LYS A 123 3.02 20.39 -4.57
CA LYS A 123 3.55 21.31 -5.60
C LYS A 123 4.67 22.24 -5.12
N ASN A 124 4.53 22.78 -3.92
CA ASN A 124 5.48 23.70 -3.29
C ASN A 124 6.44 23.01 -2.31
N ASN A 125 6.42 21.69 -2.22
CA ASN A 125 7.15 20.92 -1.21
C ASN A 125 6.81 21.32 0.24
N LYS A 126 5.61 21.86 0.47
CA LYS A 126 5.11 22.15 1.83
C LYS A 126 4.76 20.87 2.59
N TYR A 127 4.24 19.88 1.87
CA TYR A 127 3.84 18.58 2.39
C TYR A 127 4.67 17.49 1.71
N SER A 128 5.31 16.62 2.49
CA SER A 128 6.02 15.45 1.98
C SER A 128 5.98 14.28 2.96
N THR A 129 5.96 13.05 2.44
CA THR A 129 6.08 11.85 3.28
C THR A 129 6.64 10.66 2.50
N TRP A 130 7.27 9.74 3.21
CA TRP A 130 7.61 8.40 2.71
C TRP A 130 6.45 7.47 3.04
N THR A 131 5.90 6.81 2.02
CA THR A 131 4.69 6.01 2.16
C THR A 131 4.67 4.78 1.29
N THR A 132 3.70 3.89 1.48
CA THR A 132 3.53 2.66 0.70
C THR A 132 2.37 2.82 -0.29
N ASN A 133 2.33 2.01 -1.35
CA ASN A 133 1.24 2.05 -2.33
C ASN A 133 -0.18 1.95 -1.73
N PRO A 134 -0.45 1.07 -0.73
CA PRO A 134 -1.77 0.99 -0.11
C PRO A 134 -2.20 2.29 0.60
N SER A 135 -1.24 3.14 1.00
CA SER A 135 -1.54 4.42 1.64
C SER A 135 -1.85 5.53 0.63
N MET A 136 -1.80 5.24 -0.67
CA MET A 136 -1.92 6.18 -1.76
C MET A 136 -3.08 5.82 -2.69
N LYS A 137 -3.72 6.84 -3.26
CA LYS A 137 -4.80 6.66 -4.25
C LYS A 137 -4.71 7.69 -5.36
N TYR A 138 -5.17 7.33 -6.55
CA TYR A 138 -5.41 8.32 -7.60
C TYR A 138 -6.47 9.35 -7.13
N TYR A 139 -6.21 10.65 -7.33
CA TYR A 139 -7.03 11.72 -6.75
C TYR A 139 -8.52 11.67 -7.15
N ALA A 140 -8.83 11.19 -8.36
CA ALA A 140 -10.20 11.08 -8.86
C ALA A 140 -10.77 9.68 -8.72
N PHE A 141 -10.14 8.79 -7.94
CA PHE A 141 -10.52 7.38 -7.87
C PHE A 141 -11.98 7.19 -7.45
N ASN A 142 -12.43 7.93 -6.44
CA ASN A 142 -13.79 7.83 -5.91
C ASN A 142 -14.82 8.68 -6.71
N SER A 143 -14.39 9.38 -7.76
CA SER A 143 -15.28 10.25 -8.53
C SER A 143 -16.35 9.45 -9.28
N LYS A 144 -17.57 10.01 -9.40
CA LYS A 144 -18.68 9.41 -10.15
C LYS A 144 -18.27 9.07 -11.59
N ALA A 145 -17.52 9.96 -12.23
CA ALA A 145 -17.00 9.78 -13.59
C ALA A 145 -16.08 8.56 -13.74
N LEU A 146 -15.30 8.22 -12.72
CA LEU A 146 -14.35 7.10 -12.78
C LEU A 146 -14.96 5.75 -12.38
N ARG A 147 -16.17 5.72 -11.80
CA ARG A 147 -16.84 4.48 -11.37
C ARG A 147 -16.95 3.44 -12.49
N GLY A 148 -17.18 3.88 -13.73
CA GLY A 148 -17.24 2.98 -14.90
C GLY A 148 -15.91 2.31 -15.23
N VAL A 149 -14.79 2.89 -14.80
CA VAL A 149 -13.44 2.34 -14.95
C VAL A 149 -13.06 1.49 -13.74
N THR A 150 -13.29 1.99 -12.52
CA THR A 150 -12.85 1.31 -11.29
C THR A 150 -13.65 0.06 -10.98
N LYS A 151 -14.98 0.05 -11.20
CA LYS A 151 -15.81 -1.13 -10.93
C LYS A 151 -15.37 -2.38 -11.71
N PRO A 152 -15.16 -2.34 -13.04
CA PRO A 152 -14.62 -3.50 -13.75
C PRO A 152 -13.23 -3.91 -13.30
N LEU A 153 -12.36 -2.97 -12.94
CA LEU A 153 -11.02 -3.28 -12.43
C LEU A 153 -11.09 -3.99 -11.07
N ASN A 154 -11.91 -3.50 -10.12
CA ASN A 154 -12.16 -4.18 -8.84
C ASN A 154 -12.70 -5.60 -9.04
N ARG A 155 -13.54 -5.85 -10.06
CA ARG A 155 -14.01 -7.22 -10.34
C ARG A 155 -12.91 -8.16 -10.85
N ILE A 156 -11.90 -7.65 -11.57
CA ILE A 156 -10.73 -8.44 -11.97
C ILE A 156 -9.90 -8.78 -10.75
N SER A 157 -9.74 -7.79 -9.88
CA SER A 157 -8.88 -7.83 -8.71
C SER A 157 -9.46 -8.68 -7.58
N ASN A 158 -10.77 -8.55 -7.29
CA ASN A 158 -11.50 -9.48 -6.43
C ASN A 158 -11.46 -10.93 -6.93
N ARG A 159 -11.40 -11.16 -8.24
CA ARG A 159 -11.22 -12.50 -8.83
C ARG A 159 -9.81 -13.04 -8.60
N ALA A 160 -8.84 -12.15 -8.46
CA ALA A 160 -7.47 -12.49 -8.12
C ALA A 160 -7.32 -12.79 -6.63
N THR A 161 -8.09 -12.16 -5.74
CA THR A 161 -8.01 -12.42 -4.29
C THR A 161 -8.91 -13.57 -3.85
N ALA A 162 -10.13 -13.70 -4.39
CA ALA A 162 -11.08 -14.76 -4.02
C ALA A 162 -10.63 -16.18 -4.41
N GLN A 163 -9.68 -16.33 -5.34
CA GLN A 163 -9.08 -17.63 -5.68
C GLN A 163 -7.78 -17.93 -4.90
N PHE A 164 -7.34 -17.01 -4.04
CA PHE A 164 -6.15 -17.19 -3.21
C PHE A 164 -6.42 -16.71 -1.77
N PRO A 165 -7.43 -17.23 -1.05
CA PRO A 165 -7.66 -16.82 0.34
C PRO A 165 -6.51 -17.26 1.26
N THR A 166 -5.87 -18.37 0.92
CA THR A 166 -4.73 -18.98 1.60
C THR A 166 -4.10 -20.01 0.65
N TYR A 167 -2.80 -20.28 0.82
CA TYR A 167 -2.01 -21.36 0.22
C TYR A 167 -1.37 -21.13 -1.16
N GLU A 168 -0.04 -21.12 -1.11
CA GLU A 168 0.96 -21.22 -2.17
C GLU A 168 0.76 -22.37 -3.19
N ASN A 169 -0.21 -23.28 -3.01
CA ASN A 169 -0.19 -24.60 -3.67
C ASN A 169 -1.50 -25.10 -4.29
N GLN A 170 -2.55 -24.28 -4.46
CA GLN A 170 -3.73 -24.75 -5.23
C GLN A 170 -3.48 -24.71 -6.74
N LYS A 171 -3.30 -25.89 -7.34
CA LYS A 171 -3.24 -26.09 -8.80
C LYS A 171 -4.61 -25.73 -9.42
N VAL A 172 -4.77 -24.47 -9.84
CA VAL A 172 -5.94 -24.05 -10.64
C VAL A 172 -5.93 -24.79 -11.98
N SER A 173 -7.01 -25.51 -12.29
CA SER A 173 -7.15 -26.22 -13.57
C SER A 173 -7.02 -25.25 -14.76
N LYS A 174 -6.47 -25.76 -15.87
CA LYS A 174 -6.33 -24.98 -17.12
C LYS A 174 -7.67 -24.36 -17.55
N LYS A 175 -8.76 -25.14 -17.47
CA LYS A 175 -10.13 -24.70 -17.77
C LYS A 175 -10.59 -23.55 -16.87
N ALA A 176 -10.37 -23.64 -15.56
CA ALA A 176 -10.72 -22.56 -14.63
C ALA A 176 -9.90 -21.28 -14.88
N ARG A 177 -8.61 -21.43 -15.19
CA ARG A 177 -7.73 -20.32 -15.58
C ARG A 177 -8.20 -19.64 -16.86
N ASP A 178 -8.59 -20.39 -17.88
CA ASP A 178 -9.04 -19.86 -19.17
C ASP A 178 -10.38 -19.11 -19.04
N ILE A 179 -11.33 -19.66 -18.28
CA ILE A 179 -12.60 -18.99 -17.96
C ILE A 179 -12.34 -17.66 -17.26
N ARG A 180 -11.43 -17.64 -16.27
CA ARG A 180 -11.04 -16.42 -15.56
C ARG A 180 -10.43 -15.39 -16.49
N ILE A 181 -9.47 -15.78 -17.33
CA ILE A 181 -8.83 -14.88 -18.31
C ILE A 181 -9.88 -14.30 -19.25
N LYS A 182 -10.84 -15.10 -19.73
CA LYS A 182 -11.95 -14.63 -20.58
C LYS A 182 -12.80 -13.57 -19.87
N ARG A 183 -13.16 -13.79 -18.59
CA ARG A 183 -13.87 -12.81 -17.76
C ARG A 183 -13.04 -11.55 -17.51
N ASN A 184 -11.73 -11.68 -17.25
CA ASN A 184 -10.82 -10.54 -17.06
C ASN A 184 -10.71 -9.69 -18.33
N LYS A 185 -10.58 -10.33 -19.50
CA LYS A 185 -10.58 -9.64 -20.80
C LYS A 185 -11.86 -8.83 -21.02
N ARG A 186 -13.03 -9.42 -20.72
CA ARG A 186 -14.33 -8.73 -20.82
C ARG A 186 -14.38 -7.48 -19.95
N ASP A 187 -14.02 -7.60 -18.68
CA ASP A 187 -14.07 -6.48 -17.75
C ASP A 187 -13.03 -5.41 -18.04
N PHE A 188 -11.84 -5.82 -18.49
CA PHE A 188 -10.83 -4.88 -18.93
C PHE A 188 -11.32 -4.07 -20.15
N LYS A 189 -12.02 -4.71 -21.10
CA LYS A 189 -12.66 -4.01 -22.24
C LYS A 189 -13.72 -3.01 -21.78
N LEU A 190 -14.50 -3.35 -20.74
CA LEU A 190 -15.46 -2.42 -20.14
C LEU A 190 -14.76 -1.20 -19.52
N ALA A 191 -13.67 -1.42 -18.76
CA ALA A 191 -12.87 -0.33 -18.19
C ALA A 191 -12.30 0.59 -19.29
N VAL A 192 -11.78 0.03 -20.38
CA VAL A 192 -11.28 0.81 -21.53
C VAL A 192 -12.41 1.59 -22.20
N LYS A 193 -13.59 0.97 -22.41
CA LYS A 193 -14.76 1.65 -22.99
C LYS A 193 -15.20 2.84 -22.13
N ALA A 194 -15.24 2.67 -20.81
CA ALA A 194 -15.55 3.75 -19.87
C ALA A 194 -14.47 4.83 -19.88
N ALA A 195 -13.18 4.44 -19.90
CA ALA A 195 -12.06 5.39 -19.93
C ALA A 195 -12.07 6.31 -21.16
N LYS A 196 -12.52 5.80 -22.32
CA LYS A 196 -12.69 6.61 -23.54
C LYS A 196 -13.72 7.75 -23.38
N LYS A 197 -14.68 7.62 -22.47
CA LYS A 197 -15.71 8.64 -22.19
C LYS A 197 -15.26 9.74 -21.23
N LEU A 198 -14.10 9.57 -20.57
CA LEU A 198 -13.53 10.59 -19.70
C LEU A 198 -13.07 11.81 -20.53
N LYS A 199 -12.89 12.96 -19.87
CA LYS A 199 -12.47 14.20 -20.54
C LYS A 199 -11.04 14.61 -20.15
N GLY A 200 -10.39 15.36 -21.04
CA GLY A 200 -9.11 16.04 -20.80
C GLY A 200 -8.00 15.14 -20.27
N GLN A 201 -7.26 15.65 -19.28
CA GLN A 201 -6.10 14.96 -18.70
C GLN A 201 -6.47 13.66 -17.97
N GLN A 202 -7.69 13.56 -17.44
CA GLN A 202 -8.17 12.33 -16.80
C GLN A 202 -8.23 11.19 -17.81
N ARG A 203 -8.78 11.43 -19.01
CA ARG A 203 -8.79 10.44 -20.10
C ARG A 203 -7.38 10.00 -20.49
N LYS A 204 -6.46 10.97 -20.69
CA LYS A 204 -5.07 10.69 -21.09
C LYS A 204 -4.36 9.81 -20.06
N PHE A 205 -4.46 10.17 -18.78
CA PHE A 205 -3.91 9.40 -17.66
C PHE A 205 -4.48 7.98 -17.63
N VAL A 206 -5.81 7.84 -17.54
CA VAL A 206 -6.47 6.55 -17.34
C VAL A 206 -6.20 5.60 -18.51
N LEU A 207 -6.30 6.06 -19.76
CA LEU A 207 -6.04 5.21 -20.92
C LEU A 207 -4.58 4.74 -20.96
N ALA A 208 -3.64 5.59 -20.61
CA ALA A 208 -2.24 5.22 -20.59
C ALA A 208 -1.91 4.26 -19.41
N SER A 209 -2.54 4.46 -18.24
CA SER A 209 -2.48 3.49 -17.12
C SER A 209 -3.07 2.13 -17.50
N LEU A 210 -4.20 2.08 -18.22
CA LEU A 210 -4.78 0.83 -18.70
C LEU A 210 -3.85 0.16 -19.75
N LYS A 211 -3.31 0.93 -20.71
CA LYS A 211 -2.34 0.41 -21.70
C LYS A 211 -1.15 -0.24 -21.01
N GLN A 212 -0.62 0.40 -19.96
CA GLN A 212 0.42 -0.15 -19.12
C GLN A 212 -0.04 -1.44 -18.43
N ALA A 213 -1.18 -1.44 -17.74
CA ALA A 213 -1.70 -2.63 -17.05
C ALA A 213 -1.83 -3.85 -17.98
N LYS A 214 -2.27 -3.64 -19.22
CA LYS A 214 -2.34 -4.70 -20.23
C LYS A 214 -0.95 -5.26 -20.57
N LYS A 215 0.05 -4.39 -20.78
CA LYS A 215 1.44 -4.77 -21.08
C LYS A 215 2.07 -5.54 -19.92
N ASP A 216 1.82 -5.09 -18.69
CA ASP A 216 2.40 -5.69 -17.50
C ASP A 216 1.79 -7.08 -17.25
N GLY A 217 0.60 -7.38 -17.79
CA GLY A 217 -0.04 -8.70 -17.70
C GLY A 217 -1.18 -8.77 -16.69
N TYR A 218 -1.77 -7.63 -16.32
CA TYR A 218 -2.85 -7.53 -15.32
C TYR A 218 -4.06 -8.42 -15.62
N ILE A 219 -4.29 -8.77 -16.90
CA ILE A 219 -5.38 -9.64 -17.33
C ILE A 219 -5.07 -11.12 -17.06
N THR A 220 -3.81 -11.52 -17.19
CA THR A 220 -3.38 -12.92 -17.33
C THR A 220 -2.62 -13.44 -16.12
N LYS A 221 -1.67 -12.67 -15.61
CA LYS A 221 -0.76 -13.10 -14.54
C LYS A 221 -1.36 -12.92 -13.15
N LEU A 222 -2.17 -11.87 -12.94
CA LEU A 222 -2.78 -11.47 -11.65
C LEU A 222 -1.81 -11.32 -10.45
N SER A 223 -0.58 -11.83 -10.54
CA SER A 223 0.55 -11.54 -9.67
C SER A 223 1.44 -10.51 -10.36
N LEU A 224 1.20 -9.22 -10.11
CA LEU A 224 2.06 -8.17 -10.65
C LEU A 224 2.32 -7.07 -9.64
N PRO A 225 3.52 -6.48 -9.70
CA PRO A 225 3.89 -5.40 -8.83
C PRO A 225 3.04 -4.19 -9.22
N LEU A 226 1.98 -3.94 -8.44
CA LEU A 226 1.20 -2.72 -8.44
C LEU A 226 2.09 -1.46 -8.38
N ALA A 227 3.36 -1.63 -7.99
CA ALA A 227 4.45 -0.68 -7.88
C ALA A 227 4.40 0.54 -8.81
N TYR A 228 4.04 0.39 -10.08
CA TYR A 228 4.20 1.46 -11.07
C TYR A 228 2.92 1.91 -11.77
N ASN A 229 1.74 1.46 -11.32
CA ASN A 229 0.47 1.85 -11.91
C ASN A 229 -0.43 2.56 -10.89
N ILE A 230 -0.34 3.90 -10.83
CA ILE A 230 -1.06 4.74 -9.86
C ILE A 230 -2.57 4.51 -9.87
N LEU A 231 -3.17 4.24 -11.05
CA LEU A 231 -4.60 3.95 -11.16
C LEU A 231 -4.99 2.71 -10.37
N LEU A 232 -4.09 1.71 -10.31
CA LEU A 232 -4.34 0.42 -9.66
C LEU A 232 -4.05 0.44 -8.16
N TRP A 233 -3.37 1.45 -7.61
CA TRP A 233 -3.07 1.52 -6.16
C TRP A 233 -4.30 1.61 -5.25
N GLY A 234 -5.44 2.03 -5.79
CA GLY A 234 -6.72 2.06 -5.07
C GLY A 234 -7.64 0.89 -5.35
N ILE A 235 -7.24 -0.03 -6.23
CA ILE A 235 -7.97 -1.28 -6.53
C ILE A 235 -7.53 -2.30 -5.46
N ASP A 236 -8.48 -3.03 -4.87
CA ASP A 236 -8.28 -3.92 -3.69
C ASP A 236 -7.98 -3.21 -2.36
N GLN A 237 -8.54 -2.01 -2.14
CA GLN A 237 -8.76 -1.45 -0.80
C GLN A 237 -10.19 -1.71 -0.34
#